data_AF-A0AAE0E0Q0-F1
#
_entry.id   AF-A0AAE0E0Q0-F1
#
_cell.length_a   1.000
_cell.length_b   1.000
_cell.length_c   1.000
_cell.angle_alpha   90.00
_cell.angle_beta   90.00
_cell.angle_gamma   90.00
#
_symmetry.space_group_name_H-M   'P 1'
#
loop_
_entity.id
_entity.type
_entity.pdbx_description
1 polymer ?
#
loop_
_entity_poly.entity_id
_entity_poly.type
_entity_poly.pdbx_seq_one_letter_code
_entity_poly.pdbx_strand_id
1 'polypeptide(L)'
;MGSHGGEHGAIKQGFYDDPTGVVDMSIVWLLPYNIMTGLSEAFFAVAKNEFFYCEFPKSMSSIATSIGQVGMSLSSLLASVILSAVDSLSRIGGKESWVSDNLNKGHYDYYFWFLAGLSTVNVLYYLFCSKSYGPFKSEFNEDNSDEREE
;
A
#
# COMPACT_ATOMS: atom_id res chain seq x y z
N MET A 1 3.10 22.50 5.41
CA MET A 1 3.06 23.95 5.11
C MET A 1 4.01 24.21 3.95
N GLY A 2 3.61 24.40 2.71
CA GLY A 2 2.29 24.38 2.10
C GLY A 2 2.43 23.82 0.69
N SER A 3 1.50 22.94 0.34
CA SER A 3 1.29 22.35 -0.98
C SER A 3 0.66 23.37 -1.95
N HIS A 4 1.21 24.59 -1.96
CA HIS A 4 0.74 25.77 -2.72
C HIS A 4 1.81 26.33 -3.67
N GLY A 5 2.90 25.57 -3.89
CA GLY A 5 4.03 25.97 -4.74
C GLY A 5 4.02 25.36 -6.15
N GLY A 6 3.30 24.25 -6.37
CA GLY A 6 3.30 23.55 -7.66
C GLY A 6 2.52 24.32 -8.74
N GLU A 7 1.34 24.84 -8.37
CA GLU A 7 0.45 25.53 -9.31
C GLU A 7 1.11 26.77 -9.91
N HIS A 8 1.75 27.61 -9.09
CA HIS A 8 2.42 28.83 -9.54
C HIS A 8 3.67 28.59 -10.40
N GLY A 9 4.30 27.41 -10.29
CA GLY A 9 5.45 27.02 -11.10
C GLY A 9 5.04 26.68 -12.55
N ALA A 10 3.97 25.92 -12.71
CA ALA A 10 3.49 25.45 -14.02
C ALA A 10 2.96 26.59 -14.91
N ILE A 11 2.26 27.57 -14.34
CA ILE A 11 1.78 28.76 -15.08
C ILE A 11 2.92 29.67 -15.53
N LYS A 12 4.05 29.71 -14.81
CA LYS A 12 5.23 30.51 -15.19
C LYS A 12 6.05 29.90 -16.31
N GLN A 13 5.99 28.59 -16.48
CA GLN A 13 6.77 27.88 -17.50
C GLN A 13 5.96 27.58 -18.77
N GLY A 14 4.66 27.93 -18.82
CA GLY A 14 3.83 27.79 -20.03
C GLY A 14 3.37 26.37 -20.35
N PHE A 15 3.58 25.40 -19.45
CA PHE A 15 3.29 23.98 -19.64
C PHE A 15 1.87 23.57 -19.20
N TYR A 16 0.93 24.51 -19.08
CA TYR A 16 -0.44 24.20 -18.63
C TYR A 16 -1.21 23.29 -19.62
N ASP A 17 -0.86 23.34 -20.91
CA ASP A 17 -1.48 22.53 -21.98
C ASP A 17 -0.54 21.45 -22.57
N ASP A 18 0.68 21.30 -22.03
CA ASP A 18 1.63 20.29 -22.51
C ASP A 18 1.64 19.07 -21.58
N PRO A 19 1.23 17.87 -22.05
CA PRO A 19 1.21 16.64 -21.26
C PRO A 19 2.60 16.18 -20.79
N THR A 20 3.67 16.68 -21.43
CA THR A 20 5.06 16.31 -21.12
C THR A 20 5.82 17.35 -20.31
N GLY A 21 5.15 18.41 -19.86
CA GLY A 21 5.74 19.50 -19.10
C GLY A 21 6.22 19.07 -17.72
N VAL A 22 7.45 18.58 -17.64
CA VAL A 22 8.06 18.16 -16.39
C VAL A 22 8.50 19.41 -15.63
N VAL A 23 7.79 19.75 -14.55
CA VAL A 23 8.27 20.74 -13.59
C VAL A 23 9.59 20.23 -13.01
N ASP A 24 10.63 21.05 -13.02
CA ASP A 24 11.95 20.71 -12.51
C ASP A 24 11.89 20.49 -10.98
N MET A 25 11.51 19.29 -10.56
CA MET A 25 11.42 18.87 -9.17
C MET A 25 12.71 18.17 -8.76
N SER A 26 13.36 18.67 -7.71
CA SER A 26 14.57 18.04 -7.17
C SER A 26 14.32 16.59 -6.74
N ILE A 27 15.15 15.65 -7.22
CA ILE A 27 15.10 14.22 -6.90
C ILE A 27 15.21 13.92 -5.40
N VAL A 28 15.69 14.90 -4.61
CA VAL A 28 15.78 14.84 -3.15
C VAL A 28 14.42 14.62 -2.49
N TRP A 29 13.32 15.04 -3.12
CA TRP A 29 11.96 14.79 -2.62
C TRP A 29 11.51 13.33 -2.69
N LEU A 30 12.16 12.51 -3.52
CA LEU A 30 11.86 11.07 -3.63
C LEU A 30 12.47 10.26 -2.48
N LEU A 31 13.56 10.76 -1.89
CA LEU A 31 14.27 10.07 -0.79
C LEU A 31 13.37 9.75 0.41
N PRO A 32 12.66 10.72 1.03
CA PRO A 32 11.88 10.43 2.24
C PRO A 32 10.81 9.37 2.00
N TYR A 33 10.16 9.40 0.83
CA TYR A 33 9.18 8.39 0.43
C TYR A 33 9.81 6.99 0.34
N ASN A 34 10.95 6.85 -0.34
CA ASN A 34 11.62 5.55 -0.49
C ASN A 34 12.12 4.98 0.85
N ILE A 35 12.65 5.83 1.74
CA ILE A 35 13.10 5.41 3.07
C ILE A 35 11.92 4.86 3.87
N MET A 36 10.77 5.55 3.85
CA MET A 36 9.59 5.15 4.60
C MET A 36 8.96 3.86 4.04
N THR A 37 8.93 3.70 2.71
CA THR A 37 8.50 2.46 2.05
C THR A 37 9.42 1.29 2.43
N GLY A 38 10.74 1.48 2.38
CA GLY A 38 11.69 0.43 2.77
C GLY A 38 11.57 0.01 4.23
N LEU A 39 11.36 0.97 5.14
CA LEU A 39 11.07 0.67 6.55
C LEU A 39 9.77 -0.14 6.69
N SER A 40 8.71 0.25 5.99
CA SER A 40 7.44 -0.47 6.00
C SER A 40 7.58 -1.91 5.53
N GLU A 41 8.32 -2.15 4.45
CA GLU A 41 8.56 -3.51 3.93
C GLU A 41 9.38 -4.36 4.91
N ALA A 42 10.40 -3.78 5.55
CA ALA A 42 11.20 -4.49 6.55
C ALA A 42 10.35 -4.93 7.75
N PHE A 43 9.54 -4.03 8.31
CA PHE A 43 8.64 -4.37 9.41
C PHE A 43 7.59 -5.41 9.00
N PHE A 44 7.02 -5.27 7.80
CA PHE A 44 6.06 -6.24 7.27
C PHE A 44 6.69 -7.63 7.12
N ALA A 45 7.92 -7.71 6.60
CA ALA A 45 8.63 -8.97 6.45
C ALA A 45 8.88 -9.66 7.80
N VAL A 46 9.32 -8.92 8.83
CA VAL A 46 9.55 -9.44 10.18
C VAL A 46 8.23 -9.93 10.80
N ALA A 47 7.19 -9.09 10.80
CA ALA A 47 5.88 -9.43 11.37
C ALA A 47 5.27 -10.66 10.70
N LYS A 48 5.34 -10.73 9.36
CA LYS A 48 4.91 -11.89 8.59
C LYS A 48 5.67 -13.13 9.03
N ASN A 49 7.00 -13.06 9.11
CA ASN A 49 7.86 -14.20 9.42
C ASN A 49 7.62 -14.74 10.84
N GLU A 50 7.50 -13.86 11.83
CA GLU A 50 7.17 -14.23 13.21
C GLU A 50 5.81 -14.93 13.29
N PHE A 51 4.78 -14.37 12.64
CA PHE A 51 3.47 -14.99 12.55
C PHE A 51 3.52 -16.38 11.92
N PHE A 52 4.25 -16.54 10.80
CA PHE A 52 4.38 -17.84 10.14
C PHE A 52 5.09 -18.88 11.01
N TYR A 53 6.10 -18.48 11.79
CA TYR A 53 6.79 -19.41 12.68
C TYR A 53 5.94 -19.85 13.86
N CYS A 54 5.06 -19.00 14.36
CA CYS A 54 4.17 -19.36 15.47
C CYS A 54 2.97 -20.20 15.01
N GLU A 55 2.48 -20.01 13.78
CA GLU A 55 1.25 -20.67 13.31
C GLU A 55 1.49 -21.90 12.43
N PHE A 56 2.62 -21.99 11.72
CA PHE A 56 2.90 -23.10 10.80
C PHE A 56 4.09 -23.95 11.26
N PRO A 57 3.93 -25.29 11.43
CA PRO A 57 5.06 -26.17 11.69
C PRO A 57 6.03 -26.17 10.49
N LYS A 58 7.33 -26.39 10.73
CA LYS A 58 8.40 -26.33 9.69
C LYS A 58 8.09 -27.13 8.41
N SER A 59 7.26 -28.17 8.49
CA SER A 59 6.80 -28.97 7.34
C SER A 59 5.88 -28.23 6.36
N MET A 60 5.32 -27.07 6.71
CA MET A 60 4.36 -26.31 5.88
C MET A 60 4.95 -25.04 5.23
N SER A 61 6.26 -24.85 5.30
CA SER A 61 6.94 -23.67 4.74
C SER A 61 6.67 -23.44 3.23
N SER A 62 6.50 -24.51 2.46
CA SER A 62 6.13 -24.43 1.04
C SER A 62 4.74 -23.80 0.85
N ILE A 63 3.74 -24.25 1.63
CA ILE A 63 2.37 -23.73 1.59
C ILE A 63 2.35 -22.24 1.98
N ALA A 64 3.08 -21.87 3.03
CA ALA A 64 3.24 -20.48 3.46
C ALA A 64 3.77 -19.57 2.33
N THR A 65 4.80 -20.03 1.63
CA THR A 65 5.39 -19.29 0.50
C THR A 65 4.42 -19.19 -0.68
N SER A 66 3.73 -20.28 -1.02
CA SER A 66 2.73 -20.29 -2.10
C SER A 66 1.56 -19.34 -1.82
N ILE A 67 1.04 -19.31 -0.59
CA ILE A 67 -0.03 -18.37 -0.19
C ILE A 67 0.45 -16.93 -0.33
N GLY A 68 1.70 -16.62 0.07
CA GLY A 68 2.29 -15.29 -0.12
C GLY A 68 2.37 -14.87 -1.59
N GLN A 69 2.79 -15.78 -2.47
CA GLN A 69 2.86 -15.51 -3.92
C GLN A 69 1.48 -15.35 -4.58
N VAL A 70 0.49 -16.16 -4.15
CA VAL A 70 -0.90 -15.99 -4.58
C VAL A 70 -1.44 -14.64 -4.12
N GLY A 71 -1.12 -14.22 -2.89
CA GLY A 71 -1.45 -12.89 -2.38
C GLY A 71 -0.86 -11.76 -3.24
N MET A 72 0.42 -11.87 -3.64
CA MET A 72 1.04 -10.89 -4.56
C MET A 72 0.35 -10.88 -5.93
N SER A 73 0.02 -12.05 -6.48
CA SER A 73 -0.68 -12.16 -7.76
C SER A 73 -2.07 -11.51 -7.69
N LEU A 74 -2.81 -11.77 -6.60
CA LEU A 74 -4.12 -11.17 -6.36
C LEU A 74 -4.03 -9.65 -6.21
N SER A 75 -3.00 -9.14 -5.54
CA SER A 75 -2.75 -7.69 -5.43
C SER A 75 -2.62 -7.02 -6.80
N SER A 76 -1.85 -7.62 -7.72
CA SER A 76 -1.70 -7.10 -9.09
C SER A 76 -3.02 -7.09 -9.87
N LEU A 77 -3.86 -8.11 -9.69
CA LEU A 77 -5.20 -8.14 -10.28
C LEU A 77 -6.11 -7.08 -9.67
N LEU A 78 -6.07 -6.92 -8.34
CA LEU A 78 -6.83 -5.88 -7.64
C LEU A 78 -6.43 -4.48 -8.09
N ALA A 79 -5.14 -4.21 -8.30
CA ALA A 79 -4.67 -2.94 -8.84
C ALA A 79 -5.30 -2.64 -10.22
N SER A 80 -5.33 -3.63 -11.11
CA SER A 80 -5.99 -3.52 -12.42
C SER A 80 -7.50 -3.26 -12.31
N VAL A 81 -8.18 -3.96 -11.40
CA VAL A 81 -9.62 -3.78 -11.15
C VAL A 81 -9.91 -2.39 -10.60
N ILE A 82 -9.13 -1.91 -9.64
CA ILE A 82 -9.26 -0.56 -9.07
C ILE A 82 -9.09 0.48 -10.16
N LEU A 83 -8.06 0.36 -11.00
CA LEU A 83 -7.82 1.28 -12.10
C LEU A 83 -8.99 1.29 -13.09
N SER A 84 -9.51 0.11 -13.44
CA SER A 84 -10.67 -0.03 -14.32
C SER A 84 -11.95 0.57 -13.73
N ALA A 85 -12.16 0.39 -12.43
CA ALA A 85 -13.30 0.97 -11.72
C ALA A 85 -13.23 2.49 -11.69
N VAL A 86 -12.04 3.05 -11.46
CA VAL A 86 -11.80 4.51 -11.51
C VAL A 86 -12.02 5.06 -12.91
N ASP A 87 -11.53 4.39 -13.96
CA ASP A 87 -11.79 4.81 -15.35
C ASP A 87 -13.29 4.79 -15.66
N SER A 88 -14.00 3.73 -15.25
CA SER A 88 -15.45 3.62 -15.43
C SER A 88 -16.22 4.71 -14.68
N LEU A 89 -15.87 4.97 -13.41
CA LEU A 89 -16.48 6.02 -12.58
C LEU A 89 -16.21 7.40 -13.17
N SER A 90 -15.01 7.64 -13.67
CA SER A 90 -14.66 8.93 -14.25
C SER A 90 -15.36 9.23 -15.57
N ARG A 91 -15.72 8.20 -16.34
CA ARG A 91 -16.45 8.36 -17.61
C ARG A 91 -17.94 8.67 -17.42
N ILE A 92 -18.48 8.44 -16.22
CA ILE A 92 -19.86 8.79 -15.85
C ILE A 92 -19.95 10.31 -15.72
N GLY A 93 -20.19 10.98 -16.85
CA GLY A 93 -20.28 12.44 -16.94
C GLY A 93 -19.79 13.06 -18.25
N GLY A 94 -19.26 12.25 -19.18
CA GLY A 94 -18.83 12.73 -20.51
C GLY A 94 -17.59 13.64 -20.50
N LYS A 95 -16.87 13.70 -19.38
CA LYS A 95 -15.59 14.41 -19.22
C LYS A 95 -14.43 13.40 -19.16
N GLU A 96 -13.23 13.85 -19.51
CA GLU A 96 -12.00 13.04 -19.56
C GLU A 96 -11.76 12.22 -18.27
N SER A 97 -11.09 11.07 -18.42
CA SER A 97 -10.76 10.16 -17.32
C SER A 97 -9.97 10.89 -16.22
N TRP A 98 -10.23 10.60 -14.94
CA TRP A 98 -9.55 11.20 -13.78
C TRP A 98 -8.06 10.84 -13.77
N VAL A 99 -7.73 9.70 -14.39
CA VAL A 99 -6.39 9.33 -14.82
C VAL A 99 -6.24 9.72 -16.29
N SER A 100 -6.28 11.02 -16.59
CA SER A 100 -6.01 11.54 -17.93
C SER A 100 -4.49 11.58 -18.15
N ASP A 101 -4.04 11.43 -19.39
CA ASP A 101 -2.62 11.51 -19.81
C ASP A 101 -1.95 12.85 -19.46
N ASN A 102 -2.76 13.85 -19.07
CA ASN A 102 -2.32 15.16 -18.60
C ASN A 102 -2.30 15.25 -17.07
N LEU A 103 -1.11 15.06 -16.49
CA LEU A 103 -0.82 15.18 -15.07
C LEU A 103 -1.22 16.57 -14.47
N ASN A 104 -1.23 17.61 -15.32
CA ASN A 104 -1.60 18.99 -14.95
C ASN A 104 -3.13 19.27 -14.90
N LYS A 105 -3.98 18.39 -15.46
CA LYS A 105 -5.45 18.55 -15.47
C LYS A 105 -6.19 17.46 -14.67
N GLY A 106 -5.53 16.35 -14.37
CA GLY A 106 -6.10 15.25 -13.58
C GLY A 106 -6.35 15.65 -12.14
N HIS A 107 -7.58 15.52 -11.65
CA HIS A 107 -7.89 15.63 -10.22
C HIS A 107 -7.44 14.36 -9.50
N TYR A 108 -6.13 14.19 -9.32
CA TYR A 108 -5.54 13.08 -8.57
C TYR A 108 -6.11 12.96 -7.14
N ASP A 109 -6.58 14.07 -6.58
CA ASP A 109 -7.21 14.12 -5.27
C ASP A 109 -8.38 13.14 -5.11
N TYR A 110 -9.20 12.94 -6.15
CA TYR A 110 -10.32 12.00 -6.05
C TYR A 110 -9.86 10.54 -6.08
N TYR A 111 -8.83 10.23 -6.88
CA TYR A 111 -8.22 8.90 -6.89
C TYR A 111 -7.60 8.56 -5.53
N PHE A 112 -6.88 9.51 -4.93
CA PHE A 112 -6.32 9.35 -3.59
C PHE A 112 -7.40 9.25 -2.50
N TRP A 113 -8.49 10.01 -2.61
CA TRP A 113 -9.63 9.88 -1.69
C TRP A 113 -10.31 8.51 -1.79
N PHE A 114 -10.47 7.98 -3.01
CA PHE A 114 -11.00 6.64 -3.22
C PHE A 114 -10.10 5.57 -2.59
N LEU A 115 -8.79 5.65 -2.85
CA LEU A 115 -7.78 4.78 -2.24
C LEU A 115 -7.76 4.89 -0.71
N ALA A 116 -7.87 6.10 -0.16
CA ALA A 116 -7.91 6.33 1.28
C ALA A 116 -9.14 5.70 1.93
N GLY A 117 -10.31 5.78 1.28
CA GLY A 117 -11.52 5.08 1.70
C GLY A 117 -11.34 3.57 1.73
N LEU A 118 -10.80 3.00 0.65
CA LEU A 118 -10.54 1.56 0.55
C LEU A 118 -9.52 1.08 1.60
N SER A 119 -8.46 1.85 1.82
CA SER A 119 -7.46 1.58 2.86
C SER A 119 -8.06 1.61 4.27
N THR A 120 -8.92 2.58 4.56
CA THR A 120 -9.62 2.68 5.85
C THR A 120 -10.48 1.44 6.11
N VAL A 121 -11.25 0.99 5.11
CA VAL A 121 -12.05 -0.24 5.21
C VAL A 121 -11.16 -1.47 5.44
N ASN A 122 -10.02 -1.57 4.74
CA ASN A 122 -9.07 -2.65 4.94
C ASN A 122 -8.49 -2.69 6.37
N VAL A 123 -8.15 -1.53 6.95
CA VAL A 123 -7.67 -1.44 8.34
C VAL A 123 -8.76 -1.86 9.32
N LEU A 124 -9.99 -1.41 9.14
CA LEU A 124 -11.12 -1.81 9.99
C LEU A 124 -11.36 -3.32 9.92
N TYR A 125 -11.29 -3.90 8.73
CA TYR A 125 -11.40 -5.35 8.54
C TYR A 125 -10.26 -6.10 9.24
N TYR A 126 -9.02 -5.64 9.10
CA TYR A 126 -7.86 -6.23 9.79
C TYR A 126 -8.03 -6.17 11.32
N LEU A 127 -8.44 -5.03 11.87
CA LEU A 127 -8.68 -4.88 13.31
C LEU A 127 -9.81 -5.79 13.81
N PHE A 128 -10.88 -5.95 13.02
CA PHE A 128 -11.96 -6.88 13.34
C PHE A 128 -11.47 -8.34 13.38
N CYS A 129 -10.71 -8.76 12.37
CA CYS A 129 -10.11 -10.10 12.32
C CYS A 129 -9.12 -10.32 13.46
N SER A 130 -8.22 -9.36 13.73
CA SER A 130 -7.26 -9.42 14.82
C SER A 130 -7.95 -9.56 16.18
N LYS A 131 -9.05 -8.82 16.40
CA LYS A 131 -9.84 -8.93 17.63
C LYS A 131 -10.57 -10.27 17.75
N SER A 132 -10.99 -10.86 16.62
CA SER A 132 -11.68 -12.16 16.59
C SER A 132 -10.73 -13.36 16.68
N TYR A 133 -9.46 -13.21 16.28
CA TYR A 133 -8.45 -14.28 16.33
C TYR A 133 -8.09 -14.69 17.77
N GLY A 134 -8.41 -13.84 18.75
CA GLY A 134 -8.11 -14.07 20.17
C GLY A 134 -6.70 -13.59 20.55
N PRO A 135 -6.38 -13.49 21.86
CA PRO A 135 -5.05 -13.11 22.30
C PRO A 135 -4.03 -14.11 21.77
N PHE A 136 -3.02 -13.59 21.09
CA PHE A 136 -1.87 -14.37 20.65
C PHE A 136 -1.34 -15.17 21.84
N LYS A 137 -1.43 -16.50 21.77
CA LYS A 137 -0.86 -17.39 22.76
C LYS A 137 0.65 -17.30 22.57
N SER A 138 1.29 -16.34 23.25
CA SER A 138 2.75 -16.30 23.36
C SER A 138 3.16 -17.50 24.18
N GLU A 139 3.35 -18.65 23.53
CA GLU A 139 3.90 -19.86 24.13
C GLU A 139 5.42 -19.69 24.29
N PHE A 140 5.82 -18.59 24.94
CA PHE A 140 7.17 -18.32 25.42
C PHE A 140 7.28 -18.56 26.94
N ASN A 141 6.26 -19.20 27.54
CA ASN A 141 6.21 -19.54 28.97
C ASN A 141 6.04 -21.05 29.23
N GLU A 142 6.08 -21.89 28.19
CA GLU A 142 5.93 -23.35 28.33
C GLU A 142 7.04 -24.14 27.62
N ASP A 143 8.14 -23.48 27.20
CA ASP A 143 9.46 -24.14 27.20
C ASP A 143 10.11 -23.92 28.57
N ASN A 144 9.32 -24.32 29.55
CA ASN A 144 9.65 -24.39 30.94
C ASN A 144 10.52 -25.63 31.14
N SER A 145 11.32 -25.54 32.20
CA SER A 145 11.52 -26.61 33.18
C SER A 145 12.29 -27.87 32.83
N ASP A 146 12.30 -28.40 31.61
CA ASP A 146 12.87 -29.75 31.38
C ASP A 146 14.39 -29.76 31.22
N GLU A 147 15.04 -28.64 30.85
CA GLU A 147 16.51 -28.56 30.73
C GLU A 147 17.24 -28.10 32.02
N ARG A 148 16.53 -27.83 33.13
CA ARG A 148 17.18 -27.40 34.39
C ARG A 148 17.06 -28.41 35.55
N GLU A 149 16.49 -29.59 35.31
CA GLU A 149 16.39 -30.67 36.32
C GLU A 149 17.12 -31.99 35.96
N GLU A 150 17.88 -32.05 34.86
CA GLU A 150 18.81 -33.17 34.54
C GLU A 150 20.27 -32.69 34.44
#